data_AF-A0A2D5HCQ7-F1
#
_entry.id   AF-A0A2D5HCQ7-F1
#
_cell.length_a   1.000
_cell.length_b   1.000
_cell.length_c   1.000
_cell.angle_alpha   90.00
_cell.angle_beta   90.00
_cell.angle_gamma   90.00
#
_symmetry.space_group_name_H-M   'P 1'
#
loop_
_entity.id
_entity.type
_entity.pdbx_description
1 polymer ?
#
loop_
_entity_poly.entity_id
_entity_poly.type
_entity_poly.pdbx_seq_one_letter_code
_entity_poly.pdbx_strand_id
1 'polypeptide(L)'
;MGHRLWRNRNDQAPPTHARWRGEDPFGQWQRSARNGLRRGNPCGGQSRSGRAEDGRRVTFDTPVPAMSLAVVGADFDNEDGSNRRFEIALCAPGDPIELVPEPDNPADPQAVAVFSERGSQIGYVRAERAPRVGQLVREGRDVRAVFQRRAPFGAWVRVGFDGNAPELTEAMMAEDGRVAGEFVDAEPDFYPDEVWPEDGM
;
A
#
# COMPACT_ATOMS: atom_id res chain seq x y z
N MET A 1 -6.12 44.28 33.36
CA MET A 1 -7.11 44.51 32.28
C MET A 1 -6.39 45.12 31.09
N GLY A 2 -6.41 44.44 29.93
CA GLY A 2 -5.87 45.00 28.69
C GLY A 2 -5.22 43.98 27.76
N HIS A 3 -6.00 43.01 27.29
CA HIS A 3 -5.64 42.16 26.15
C HIS A 3 -5.50 43.02 24.88
N ARG A 4 -4.45 42.81 24.08
CA ARG A 4 -4.46 43.20 22.66
C ARG A 4 -3.57 42.31 21.79
N LEU A 5 -4.27 41.61 20.89
CA LEU A 5 -3.92 41.33 19.48
C LEU A 5 -2.70 40.44 19.19
N TRP A 6 -2.95 39.13 19.18
CA TRP A 6 -2.27 38.24 18.24
C TRP A 6 -3.02 38.30 16.90
N ARG A 7 -2.32 38.68 15.83
CA ARG A 7 -2.83 38.63 14.45
C ARG A 7 -2.93 37.18 14.02
N ASN A 8 -4.14 36.76 13.66
CA ASN A 8 -4.38 35.52 12.92
C ASN A 8 -3.68 35.63 11.55
N ARG A 9 -2.71 34.76 11.30
CA ARG A 9 -2.10 34.54 10.00
C ARG A 9 -2.11 33.03 9.78
N ASN A 10 -3.20 32.54 9.20
CA ASN A 10 -3.26 31.39 8.29
C ASN A 10 -4.73 31.13 7.89
N ASP A 11 -5.27 32.10 7.15
CA ASP A 11 -6.23 31.77 6.09
C ASP A 11 -5.41 31.14 4.96
N GLN A 12 -5.18 29.83 5.03
CA GLN A 12 -4.86 29.02 3.87
C GLN A 12 -5.91 27.93 3.81
N ALA A 13 -6.79 28.08 2.81
CA ALA A 13 -7.78 27.08 2.47
C ALA A 13 -7.09 25.72 2.24
N PRO A 14 -7.66 24.60 2.69
CA PRO A 14 -7.14 23.29 2.35
C PRO A 14 -7.17 23.11 0.82
N PRO A 15 -6.21 22.39 0.22
CA PRO A 15 -6.27 22.09 -1.20
C PRO A 15 -7.57 21.35 -1.49
N THR A 16 -8.35 21.89 -2.42
CA THR A 16 -9.58 21.26 -2.89
C THR A 16 -9.21 19.99 -3.65
N HIS A 17 -9.40 18.83 -3.03
CA HIS A 17 -9.28 17.55 -3.73
C HIS A 17 -10.39 17.47 -4.79
N ALA A 18 -9.96 17.23 -6.04
CA ALA A 18 -10.83 17.19 -7.19
C ALA A 18 -11.90 16.09 -7.02
N ARG A 19 -13.16 16.48 -7.22
CA ARG A 19 -14.33 15.60 -7.16
C ARG A 19 -14.28 14.62 -8.33
N TRP A 20 -14.06 13.34 -8.06
CA TRP A 20 -14.08 12.26 -9.05
C TRP A 20 -15.48 12.12 -9.66
N ARG A 21 -15.63 12.44 -10.95
CA ARG A 21 -16.75 11.96 -11.78
C ARG A 21 -16.27 10.73 -12.52
N GLY A 22 -17.09 9.67 -12.44
CA GLY A 22 -16.77 8.35 -12.96
C GLY A 22 -16.40 8.37 -14.44
N GLU A 23 -15.30 7.69 -14.73
CA GLU A 23 -14.98 6.88 -15.92
C GLU A 23 -13.47 6.59 -15.83
N ASP A 24 -13.15 5.31 -15.63
CA ASP A 24 -11.81 4.73 -15.47
C ASP A 24 -11.05 5.08 -14.15
N PRO A 25 -11.05 4.21 -13.12
CA PRO A 25 -10.37 4.50 -11.83
C PRO A 25 -8.85 4.65 -11.96
N PHE A 26 -8.26 4.35 -13.12
CA PHE A 26 -6.82 4.47 -13.38
C PHE A 26 -6.47 5.41 -14.57
N GLY A 27 -7.46 5.92 -15.32
CA GLY A 27 -7.24 6.58 -16.61
C GLY A 27 -6.80 8.05 -16.57
N GLN A 28 -6.95 8.75 -15.44
CA GLN A 28 -6.73 10.20 -15.36
C GLN A 28 -5.40 10.62 -14.72
N TRP A 29 -4.64 9.70 -14.12
CA TRP A 29 -3.39 10.04 -13.42
C TRP A 29 -2.21 10.35 -14.38
N GLN A 30 -2.29 9.97 -15.65
CA GLN A 30 -1.21 10.25 -16.63
C GLN A 30 -1.18 11.70 -17.17
N ARG A 31 -2.12 12.60 -16.80
CA ARG A 31 -2.21 13.95 -17.41
C ARG A 31 -1.79 15.13 -16.54
N SER A 32 -1.62 15.00 -15.23
CA SER A 32 -1.25 16.15 -14.37
C SER A 32 0.26 16.36 -14.18
N ALA A 33 1.13 15.50 -14.70
CA ALA A 33 2.58 15.71 -14.71
C ALA A 33 3.11 16.44 -15.97
N ARG A 34 2.24 17.07 -16.78
CA ARG A 34 2.63 17.83 -17.98
C ARG A 34 2.17 19.28 -17.91
N ASN A 35 2.67 20.08 -16.97
CA ASN A 35 2.74 21.51 -17.23
C ASN A 35 3.86 22.17 -16.44
N GLY A 36 5.09 22.06 -16.97
CA GLY A 36 6.24 22.64 -16.28
C GLY A 36 7.58 22.53 -16.99
N LEU A 37 7.64 22.53 -18.33
CA LEU A 37 8.80 23.07 -19.06
C LEU A 37 8.55 23.07 -20.59
N ARG A 38 8.31 24.26 -21.15
CA ARG A 38 8.71 24.56 -22.53
C ARG A 38 9.85 25.55 -22.47
N ARG A 39 11.07 25.11 -22.81
CA ARG A 39 12.06 25.79 -23.69
C ARG A 39 12.99 24.70 -24.25
N GLY A 40 13.41 24.91 -25.49
CA GLY A 40 13.79 23.85 -26.43
C GLY A 40 15.17 23.21 -26.26
N ASN A 41 15.36 22.10 -26.98
CA ASN A 41 16.51 21.87 -27.87
C ASN A 41 16.26 20.61 -28.73
N PRO A 42 16.55 20.65 -30.05
CA PRO A 42 16.66 19.45 -30.87
C PRO A 42 18.11 18.98 -30.80
N CYS A 43 18.41 17.94 -30.02
CA CYS A 43 19.75 17.36 -30.02
C CYS A 43 19.66 15.84 -30.04
N GLY A 44 20.05 15.26 -31.18
CA GLY A 44 20.29 13.84 -31.33
C GLY A 44 21.39 13.38 -30.38
N GLY A 45 21.01 12.63 -29.35
CA GLY A 45 21.92 11.90 -28.50
C GLY A 45 22.04 10.47 -28.99
N GLN A 46 23.00 10.24 -29.88
CA GLN A 46 23.41 8.91 -30.33
C GLN A 46 23.64 8.01 -29.11
N SER A 47 22.90 6.90 -29.04
CA SER A 47 23.09 5.86 -28.04
C SER A 47 24.53 5.37 -28.10
N ARG A 48 25.34 5.69 -27.10
CA ARG A 48 26.66 5.08 -26.95
C ARG A 48 26.46 3.66 -26.44
N SER A 49 26.32 2.73 -27.39
CA SER A 49 26.30 1.29 -27.13
C SER A 49 27.70 0.86 -26.67
N GLY A 50 27.89 0.73 -25.36
CA GLY A 50 28.98 -0.07 -24.80
C GLY A 50 28.72 -1.54 -25.12
N ARG A 51 29.63 -2.17 -25.86
CA ARG A 51 29.56 -3.58 -26.29
C ARG A 51 30.09 -4.46 -25.16
N ALA A 52 29.22 -5.27 -24.54
CA ALA A 52 29.62 -6.44 -23.78
C ALA A 52 29.82 -7.61 -24.76
N GLU A 53 30.82 -8.44 -24.53
CA GLU A 53 31.31 -9.47 -25.47
C GLU A 53 30.37 -10.67 -25.68
N ASP A 54 29.16 -10.65 -25.12
CA ASP A 54 28.12 -11.69 -25.25
C ASP A 54 26.80 -11.18 -25.88
N GLY A 55 26.71 -9.91 -26.30
CA GLY A 55 25.58 -9.43 -27.12
C GLY A 55 24.18 -9.43 -26.46
N ARG A 56 24.01 -9.99 -25.27
CA ARG A 56 22.73 -9.98 -24.54
C ARG A 56 22.59 -8.67 -23.78
N ARG A 57 21.70 -7.78 -24.26
CA ARG A 57 21.23 -6.64 -23.45
C ARG A 57 20.65 -7.22 -22.17
N VAL A 58 21.24 -6.92 -21.02
CA VAL A 58 20.58 -7.13 -19.73
C VAL A 58 19.50 -6.05 -19.64
N THR A 59 18.32 -6.34 -20.18
CA THR A 59 17.12 -5.57 -19.89
C THR A 59 16.75 -5.94 -18.45
N PHE A 60 16.68 -4.96 -17.55
CA PHE A 60 16.14 -5.12 -16.19
C PHE A 60 14.60 -5.29 -16.22
N ASP A 61 14.12 -6.09 -17.17
CA ASP A 61 12.72 -6.30 -17.53
C ASP A 61 12.16 -7.55 -16.85
N THR A 62 12.57 -7.76 -15.59
CA THR A 62 11.93 -8.79 -14.75
C THR A 62 10.72 -8.13 -14.11
N PRO A 63 9.49 -8.60 -14.41
CA PRO A 63 8.28 -8.05 -13.81
C PRO A 63 8.39 -8.16 -12.29
N VAL A 64 8.11 -7.07 -11.58
CA VAL A 64 8.06 -7.13 -10.12
C VAL A 64 6.79 -7.89 -9.71
N PRO A 65 6.89 -9.01 -8.97
CA PRO A 65 5.70 -9.75 -8.58
C PRO A 65 4.78 -8.93 -7.68
N ALA A 66 3.47 -9.06 -7.88
CA ALA A 66 2.48 -8.47 -7.01
C ALA A 66 2.62 -9.01 -5.58
N MET A 67 2.43 -8.15 -4.58
CA MET A 67 2.64 -8.50 -3.18
C MET A 67 1.64 -7.83 -2.25
N SER A 68 1.45 -8.41 -1.07
CA SER A 68 0.66 -7.81 0.01
C SER A 68 1.57 -7.04 0.97
N LEU A 69 1.17 -5.83 1.34
CA LEU A 69 1.88 -4.96 2.27
C LEU A 69 1.05 -4.77 3.53
N ALA A 70 1.72 -4.81 4.68
CA ALA A 70 1.12 -4.45 5.95
C ALA A 70 1.09 -2.93 6.09
N VAL A 71 -0.08 -2.40 6.43
CA VAL A 71 -0.31 -1.00 6.78
C VAL A 71 -0.41 -0.89 8.30
N VAL A 72 0.48 -0.10 8.89
CA VAL A 72 0.59 0.11 10.34
C VAL A 72 0.28 1.56 10.71
N GLY A 73 0.13 1.82 12.01
CA GLY A 73 -0.11 3.17 12.52
C GLY A 73 -1.58 3.60 12.44
N ALA A 74 -2.51 2.64 12.38
CA ALA A 74 -3.94 2.89 12.40
C ALA A 74 -4.46 3.51 13.72
N ASP A 75 -3.67 3.39 14.80
CA ASP A 75 -4.04 3.85 16.14
C ASP A 75 -3.71 5.33 16.37
N PHE A 76 -2.99 5.94 15.43
CA PHE A 76 -2.69 7.37 15.44
C PHE A 76 -3.75 8.12 14.65
N ASP A 77 -4.13 9.29 15.14
CA ASP A 77 -5.01 10.19 14.40
C ASP A 77 -4.27 10.85 13.24
N ASN A 78 -5.03 11.29 12.25
CA ASN A 78 -4.54 12.11 11.15
C ASN A 78 -4.32 13.56 11.60
N GLU A 79 -3.57 14.34 10.81
CA GLU A 79 -3.30 15.75 11.10
C GLU A 79 -4.57 16.61 11.19
N ASP A 80 -5.62 16.23 10.45
CA ASP A 80 -6.95 16.85 10.50
C ASP A 80 -7.81 16.37 11.68
N GLY A 81 -7.29 15.49 12.53
CA GLY A 81 -7.98 14.90 13.68
C GLY A 81 -8.91 13.73 13.34
N SER A 82 -8.95 13.29 12.08
CA SER A 82 -9.72 12.10 11.69
C SER A 82 -9.05 10.81 12.18
N ASN A 83 -9.88 9.79 12.45
CA ASN A 83 -9.42 8.53 13.01
C ASN A 83 -9.13 7.50 11.90
N ARG A 84 -7.88 7.03 11.81
CA ARG A 84 -7.44 6.07 10.78
C ARG A 84 -8.13 4.71 10.88
N ARG A 85 -8.43 4.19 12.08
CA ARG A 85 -9.19 2.95 12.24
C ARG A 85 -10.61 3.08 11.70
N PHE A 86 -11.27 4.21 11.95
CA PHE A 86 -12.60 4.46 11.40
C PHE A 86 -12.55 4.47 9.88
N GLU A 87 -11.56 5.12 9.29
CA GLU A 87 -11.37 5.13 7.84
C GLU A 87 -11.13 3.73 7.26
N ILE A 88 -10.27 2.92 7.89
CA ILE A 88 -10.08 1.49 7.55
C ILE A 88 -11.39 0.71 7.65
N ALA A 89 -12.22 1.03 8.64
CA ALA A 89 -13.51 0.41 8.86
C ALA A 89 -14.57 0.78 7.79
N LEU A 90 -14.29 1.78 6.96
CA LEU A 90 -15.11 2.14 5.81
C LEU A 90 -14.60 1.53 4.50
N CYS A 91 -13.36 1.08 4.43
CA CYS A 91 -12.82 0.42 3.24
C CYS A 91 -13.40 -0.99 3.06
N ALA A 92 -13.68 -1.32 1.80
CA ALA A 92 -14.03 -2.65 1.32
C ALA A 92 -12.84 -3.27 0.55
N PRO A 93 -12.70 -4.61 0.55
CA PRO A 93 -11.73 -5.29 -0.31
C PRO A 93 -11.91 -4.89 -1.78
N GLY A 94 -10.81 -4.48 -2.42
CA GLY A 94 -10.79 -4.00 -3.80
C GLY A 94 -10.81 -2.47 -3.93
N ASP A 95 -11.11 -1.73 -2.86
CA ASP A 95 -11.11 -0.26 -2.89
C ASP A 95 -9.73 0.27 -3.32
N PRO A 96 -9.65 1.29 -4.19
CA PRO A 96 -8.38 1.89 -4.59
C PRO A 96 -7.60 2.44 -3.38
N ILE A 97 -6.29 2.25 -3.40
CA ILE A 97 -5.36 2.77 -2.39
C ILE A 97 -4.26 3.58 -3.07
N GLU A 98 -3.95 4.73 -2.49
CA GLU A 98 -2.84 5.59 -2.92
C GLU A 98 -1.63 5.41 -1.99
N LEU A 99 -0.44 5.28 -2.60
CA LEU A 99 0.84 5.14 -1.89
C LEU A 99 1.68 6.40 -2.15
N VAL A 100 1.99 7.14 -1.09
CA VAL A 100 2.69 8.42 -1.17
C VAL A 100 3.98 8.37 -0.36
N PRO A 101 5.18 8.37 -0.99
CA PRO A 101 6.43 8.48 -0.27
C PRO A 101 6.57 9.85 0.43
N GLU A 102 7.00 9.85 1.68
CA GLU A 102 7.20 11.04 2.50
C GLU A 102 8.67 11.19 2.92
N PRO A 103 9.57 11.66 2.03
CA PRO A 103 10.99 11.79 2.33
C PRO A 103 11.31 12.80 3.46
N ASP A 104 10.42 13.76 3.68
CA ASP A 104 10.53 14.79 4.71
C ASP A 104 9.83 14.39 6.03
N ASN A 105 9.38 13.14 6.16
CA ASN A 105 8.75 12.65 7.38
C ASN A 105 9.78 12.66 8.53
N PRO A 106 9.47 13.32 9.67
CA PRO A 106 10.44 13.52 10.75
C PRO A 106 10.80 12.22 11.50
N ALA A 107 9.96 11.19 11.43
CA ALA A 107 10.20 9.92 12.09
C ALA A 107 10.97 8.93 11.19
N ASP A 108 10.63 8.85 9.91
CA ASP A 108 11.28 7.96 8.95
C ASP A 108 11.28 8.54 7.52
N PRO A 109 12.44 8.97 6.99
CA PRO A 109 12.57 9.47 5.62
C PRO A 109 12.25 8.44 4.51
N GLN A 110 12.05 7.17 4.86
CA GLN A 110 11.62 6.11 3.93
C GLN A 110 10.13 5.79 4.07
N ALA A 111 9.39 6.54 4.89
CA ALA A 111 7.96 6.35 5.08
C ALA A 111 7.19 6.45 3.77
N VAL A 112 6.19 5.57 3.64
CA VAL A 112 5.22 5.61 2.55
C VAL A 112 3.84 5.65 3.19
N ALA A 113 3.18 6.80 3.11
CA ALA A 113 1.82 6.99 3.59
C ALA A 113 0.83 6.28 2.66
N VAL A 114 -0.26 5.81 3.26
CA VAL A 114 -1.30 5.02 2.60
C VAL A 114 -2.63 5.75 2.77
N PHE A 115 -3.28 6.08 1.66
CA PHE A 115 -4.55 6.80 1.64
C PHE A 115 -5.66 5.95 1.01
N SER A 116 -6.89 6.11 1.51
CA SER A 116 -8.09 5.55 0.92
C SER A 116 -8.51 6.31 -0.35
N GLU A 117 -9.43 5.75 -1.13
CA GLU A 117 -10.06 6.44 -2.27
C GLU A 117 -10.73 7.79 -1.91
N ARG A 118 -11.07 7.99 -0.62
CA ARG A 118 -11.68 9.22 -0.10
C ARG A 118 -10.66 10.30 0.22
N GLY A 119 -9.36 9.99 0.09
CA GLY A 119 -8.26 10.91 0.39
C GLY A 119 -7.88 10.97 1.87
N SER A 120 -8.45 10.11 2.71
CA SER A 120 -8.11 10.02 4.12
C SER A 120 -6.95 9.04 4.32
N GLN A 121 -5.95 9.45 5.09
CA GLN A 121 -4.85 8.56 5.43
C GLN A 121 -5.36 7.42 6.32
N ILE A 122 -4.91 6.19 6.03
CA ILE A 122 -5.22 4.98 6.80
C ILE A 122 -4.00 4.41 7.53
N GLY A 123 -2.80 4.87 7.19
CA GLY A 123 -1.57 4.53 7.90
C GLY A 123 -0.33 4.67 7.02
N TYR A 124 0.68 3.84 7.33
CA TYR A 124 1.95 3.78 6.61
C TYR A 124 2.29 2.34 6.25
N VAL A 125 3.01 2.15 5.14
CA VAL A 125 3.64 0.87 4.82
C VAL A 125 4.64 0.52 5.92
N ARG A 126 4.63 -0.73 6.37
CA ARG A 126 5.60 -1.22 7.36
C ARG A 126 7.04 -0.94 6.95
N ALA A 127 7.86 -0.50 7.90
CA ALA A 127 9.21 0.02 7.66
C ALA A 127 10.13 -0.93 6.87
N GLU A 128 9.98 -2.25 7.02
CA GLU A 128 10.80 -3.24 6.32
C GLU A 128 10.55 -3.26 4.81
N ARG A 129 9.37 -2.80 4.35
CA ARG A 129 8.99 -2.76 2.94
C ARG A 129 8.99 -1.34 2.37
N ALA A 130 8.86 -0.32 3.22
CA ALA A 130 8.72 1.07 2.81
C ALA A 130 9.87 1.56 1.90
N PRO A 131 11.18 1.28 2.15
CA PRO A 131 12.26 1.74 1.27
C PRO A 131 12.14 1.22 -0.17
N ARG A 132 11.83 -0.08 -0.33
CA ARG A 132 11.69 -0.71 -1.66
C ARG A 132 10.46 -0.19 -2.38
N VAL A 133 9.32 -0.13 -1.70
CA VAL A 133 8.06 0.35 -2.30
C VAL A 133 8.20 1.82 -2.68
N GLY A 134 8.72 2.65 -1.78
CA GLY A 134 8.97 4.06 -2.03
C GLY A 134 9.94 4.29 -3.18
N GLN A 135 10.96 3.45 -3.33
CA GLN A 135 11.84 3.49 -4.50
C GLN A 135 11.09 3.21 -5.81
N LEU A 136 10.27 2.16 -5.87
CA LEU A 136 9.50 1.82 -7.07
C LEU A 136 8.52 2.93 -7.46
N VAL A 137 7.87 3.57 -6.48
CA VAL A 137 6.99 4.72 -6.71
C VAL A 137 7.79 5.92 -7.23
N ARG A 138 8.93 6.26 -6.60
CA ARG A 138 9.79 7.39 -7.02
C ARG A 138 10.43 7.20 -8.40
N GLU A 139 10.72 5.95 -8.79
CA GLU A 139 11.18 5.60 -10.14
C GLU A 139 10.09 5.79 -11.20
N GLY A 140 8.85 6.09 -10.80
CA GLY A 140 7.73 6.31 -11.72
C GLY A 140 7.20 5.02 -12.36
N ARG A 141 7.40 3.87 -11.70
CA ARG A 141 6.79 2.62 -12.17
C ARG A 141 5.27 2.69 -12.01
N ASP A 142 4.55 1.97 -12.85
CA ASP A 142 3.10 1.80 -12.69
C ASP A 142 2.85 0.94 -11.45
N VAL A 143 2.51 1.58 -10.34
CA VAL A 143 2.20 0.95 -9.05
C VAL A 143 0.71 1.13 -8.80
N ARG A 144 -0.02 0.03 -8.67
CA ARG A 144 -1.46 0.04 -8.37
C ARG A 144 -1.71 -0.71 -7.09
N ALA A 145 -2.44 -0.09 -6.16
CA ALA A 145 -2.76 -0.70 -4.88
C ALA A 145 -4.27 -0.75 -4.66
N VAL A 146 -4.72 -1.83 -4.02
CA VAL A 146 -6.10 -1.98 -3.56
C VAL A 146 -6.12 -2.43 -2.11
N PHE A 147 -7.16 -2.04 -1.38
CA PHE A 147 -7.42 -2.49 -0.04
C PHE A 147 -7.68 -4.00 -0.07
N GLN A 148 -6.98 -4.78 0.76
CA GLN A 148 -7.18 -6.23 0.81
C GLN A 148 -8.12 -6.60 1.94
N ARG A 149 -7.77 -6.24 3.19
CA ARG A 149 -8.58 -6.54 4.39
C ARG A 149 -8.11 -5.75 5.59
N ARG A 150 -8.95 -5.72 6.64
CA ARG A 150 -8.62 -5.18 7.95
C ARG A 150 -7.70 -6.12 8.73
N ALA A 151 -6.91 -5.58 9.64
CA ALA A 151 -6.07 -6.35 10.54
C ALA A 151 -5.97 -5.65 11.91
N PRO A 152 -5.65 -6.38 13.00
CA PRO A 152 -5.49 -5.76 14.33
C PRO A 152 -4.43 -4.64 14.38
N PHE A 153 -3.40 -4.73 13.53
CA PHE A 153 -2.34 -3.72 13.45
C PHE A 153 -2.66 -2.57 12.48
N GLY A 154 -3.79 -2.63 11.77
CA GLY A 154 -4.19 -1.69 10.73
C GLY A 154 -4.87 -2.38 9.56
N ALA A 155 -4.15 -2.58 8.46
CA ALA A 155 -4.73 -3.18 7.26
C ALA A 155 -3.70 -3.96 6.42
N TRP A 156 -4.20 -4.80 5.53
CA TRP A 156 -3.44 -5.34 4.41
C TRP A 156 -3.87 -4.63 3.13
N VAL A 157 -2.89 -4.32 2.28
CA VAL A 157 -3.11 -3.79 0.93
C VAL A 157 -2.38 -4.66 -0.09
N ARG A 158 -3.01 -4.89 -1.24
CA ARG A 158 -2.43 -5.65 -2.36
C ARG A 158 -1.89 -4.68 -3.39
N VAL A 159 -0.65 -4.89 -3.82
CA VAL A 159 0.03 -4.01 -4.76
C VAL A 159 0.47 -4.80 -5.99
N GLY A 160 0.13 -4.27 -7.16
CA GLY A 160 0.61 -4.69 -8.47
C GLY A 160 1.60 -3.69 -9.04
N PHE A 161 2.51 -4.17 -9.88
CA PHE A 161 3.57 -3.39 -10.49
C PHE A 161 3.57 -3.57 -12.02
N ASP A 162 4.15 -2.61 -12.72
CA ASP A 162 4.41 -2.66 -14.16
C ASP A 162 3.13 -2.89 -14.99
N GLY A 163 2.02 -2.28 -14.55
CA GLY A 163 0.72 -2.34 -15.24
C GLY A 163 -0.14 -3.56 -14.89
N ASN A 164 0.37 -4.48 -14.07
CA ASN A 164 -0.42 -5.60 -13.57
C ASN A 164 -1.42 -5.11 -12.51
N ALA A 165 -2.70 -5.43 -12.72
CA ALA A 165 -3.74 -5.12 -11.73
C ALA A 165 -3.51 -5.98 -10.46
N PRO A 166 -3.64 -5.39 -9.27
CA PRO A 166 -3.57 -6.15 -8.03
C PRO A 166 -4.82 -7.04 -7.90
N GLU A 167 -4.67 -8.32 -8.22
CA GLU A 167 -5.74 -9.31 -8.03
C GLU A 167 -5.84 -9.74 -6.57
N LEU A 168 -7.08 -9.83 -6.08
CA LEU A 168 -7.43 -10.38 -4.78
C LEU A 168 -8.06 -11.75 -4.99
N THR A 169 -7.52 -12.77 -4.34
CA THR A 169 -8.16 -14.08 -4.26
C THR A 169 -9.12 -14.15 -3.08
N GLU A 170 -10.08 -15.06 -3.11
CA GLU A 170 -10.99 -15.27 -1.97
C GLU A 170 -10.23 -15.57 -0.67
N ALA A 171 -9.17 -16.38 -0.75
CA ALA A 171 -8.30 -16.67 0.39
C ALA A 171 -7.57 -15.42 0.95
N MET A 172 -7.32 -14.42 0.10
CA MET A 172 -6.71 -13.15 0.52
C MET A 172 -7.71 -12.20 1.18
N MET A 173 -8.98 -12.28 0.76
CA MET A 173 -10.09 -11.47 1.27
C MET A 173 -10.67 -12.04 2.57
N ALA A 174 -10.56 -13.35 2.77
CA ALA A 174 -10.92 -13.99 4.02
C ALA A 174 -10.20 -13.27 5.17
N GLU A 175 -10.97 -12.81 6.15
CA GLU A 175 -10.39 -12.46 7.45
C GLU A 175 -9.63 -13.70 7.93
N ASP A 176 -8.43 -13.53 8.48
CA ASP A 176 -7.79 -14.62 9.24
C ASP A 176 -8.76 -14.96 10.37
N GLY A 177 -9.71 -15.86 10.12
CA GLY A 177 -10.52 -16.55 11.10
C GLY A 177 -9.66 -17.54 11.88
N ARG A 178 -8.38 -17.20 12.12
CA ARG A 178 -7.65 -17.72 13.26
C ARG A 178 -8.24 -17.04 14.46
N VAL A 179 -9.34 -17.63 14.88
CA VAL A 179 -10.04 -17.44 16.14
C VAL A 179 -9.02 -17.01 17.20
N ALA A 180 -9.27 -15.90 17.88
CA ALA A 180 -8.59 -15.55 19.13
C ALA A 180 -8.98 -16.54 20.27
N GLY A 181 -8.99 -17.84 19.98
CA GLY A 181 -9.58 -18.88 20.81
C GLY A 181 -9.59 -20.30 20.23
N GLU A 182 -8.82 -20.64 19.19
CA GLU A 182 -8.61 -22.05 18.79
C GLU A 182 -7.12 -22.35 18.60
N PHE A 183 -6.40 -22.36 19.72
CA PHE A 183 -5.64 -23.56 20.00
C PHE A 183 -6.66 -24.58 20.50
N VAL A 184 -7.40 -25.21 19.59
CA VAL A 184 -7.82 -26.58 19.92
C VAL A 184 -6.51 -27.36 19.87
N ASP A 185 -5.92 -27.59 21.04
CA ASP A 185 -5.25 -28.86 21.25
C ASP A 185 -6.27 -29.89 20.77
N ALA A 186 -6.02 -30.46 19.59
CA ALA A 186 -6.70 -31.68 19.21
C ALA A 186 -6.15 -32.75 20.14
N GLU A 187 -6.60 -32.75 21.41
CA GLU A 187 -6.65 -33.99 22.16
C GLU A 187 -7.50 -34.93 21.31
N PRO A 188 -6.94 -36.03 20.78
CA PRO A 188 -7.75 -37.00 20.08
C PRO A 188 -8.69 -37.62 21.13
N ASP A 189 -9.92 -37.13 21.22
CA ASP A 189 -10.94 -37.58 22.19
C ASP A 189 -11.44 -39.02 21.95
N PHE A 190 -10.70 -39.83 21.18
CA PHE A 190 -11.02 -41.22 20.97
C PHE A 190 -9.78 -42.04 20.58
N TYR A 191 -9.13 -42.65 21.57
CA TYR A 191 -8.27 -43.81 21.35
C TYR A 191 -9.15 -45.06 21.51
N PRO A 192 -9.55 -45.75 20.42
CA PRO A 192 -10.16 -47.05 20.58
C PRO A 192 -9.18 -47.95 21.33
N ASP A 193 -9.67 -48.62 22.35
CA ASP A 193 -8.94 -49.60 23.11
C ASP A 193 -8.40 -50.70 22.18
N GLU A 194 -7.12 -51.00 22.35
CA GLU A 194 -6.43 -52.03 21.60
C GLU A 194 -7.03 -53.39 22.00
N VAL A 195 -7.83 -53.98 21.13
CA VAL A 195 -8.38 -55.33 21.32
C VAL A 195 -7.24 -56.32 21.11
N TRP A 196 -6.65 -56.77 22.21
CA TRP A 196 -5.63 -57.82 22.19
C TRP A 196 -6.30 -59.16 21.80
N PRO A 197 -5.76 -59.92 20.82
CA PRO A 197 -6.27 -61.25 20.54
C PRO A 197 -6.03 -62.13 21.77
N GLU A 198 -7.13 -62.59 22.36
CA GLU A 198 -7.16 -63.48 23.51
C GLU A 198 -6.88 -64.94 23.11
N ASP A 199 -5.86 -65.20 22.29
CA ASP A 199 -5.48 -66.56 21.91
C ASP A 199 -3.96 -66.74 21.99
N GLY A 200 -3.52 -67.07 23.19
CA GLY A 200 -2.15 -67.47 23.51
C GLY A 200 -2.11 -68.37 24.75
N MET A 201 -2.82 -69.51 24.70
CA MET A 201 -2.46 -70.71 25.46
C MET A 201 -1.51 -71.57 24.65
#